data_AF-A0A146MAN6-F1
#
_entry.id   AF-A0A146MAN6-F1
#
_cell.length_a   1.000
_cell.length_b   1.000
_cell.length_c   1.000
_cell.angle_alpha   90.00
_cell.angle_beta   90.00
_cell.angle_gamma   90.00
#
_symmetry.space_group_name_H-M   'P 1'
#
loop_
_entity.id
_entity.type
_entity.pdbx_description
1 polymer ?
#
loop_
_entity_poly.entity_id
_entity_poly.type
_entity_poly.pdbx_seq_one_letter_code
_entity_poly.pdbx_strand_id
1 'polypeptide(L)'
;MVNDKLGGRSDVNSGKLRGYKSNCPTQGEFVRNGKRYVRIVGHDHVRDLIIPSQEPNKNETFICPDDLNKLTAMPAELNLQGTDEVSRVSKLKRDEMAEESALRKKELQSYPTLRSYPPRLDKLETEAEAKSNFLLNRAKEVRQEDDDDIKLCNKLILGTKCQAIRDAQVAEKQTIMKELMEEEKRLDEMMELERKKAVARDKMEQLRDEERKKAYRKAITEQVRSNELEREVEAERVVEESKILNEAAMQARIDELRSIQKKEAERQRMCEEMTRINKQMLEQIELERKEAKLADLRIQEFMKRKAEEEEKREIERLKSKTEREKELAKLRAKQQKAQDEQSSKDEYLAKRVQDEYERQWRAKEKAVILEKKENEFEVASGTS
;
A
#
# COMPACT_ATOMS: atom_id res chain seq x y z
N MET A 1 7.09 -47.79 -75.48
CA MET A 1 5.75 -47.60 -74.89
C MET A 1 4.98 -46.66 -75.82
N VAL A 2 4.01 -47.19 -76.58
CA VAL A 2 2.54 -46.95 -76.41
C VAL A 2 2.21 -45.50 -76.85
N ASN A 3 1.40 -45.17 -77.88
CA ASN A 3 0.31 -45.88 -78.54
C ASN A 3 -0.14 -45.24 -79.89
N ASP A 4 -0.65 -46.11 -80.78
CA ASP A 4 -1.85 -46.02 -81.66
C ASP A 4 -2.09 -44.83 -82.63
N LYS A 5 -2.18 -45.06 -83.97
CA LYS A 5 -3.22 -45.72 -84.82
C LYS A 5 -4.29 -44.76 -85.33
N LEU A 6 -4.32 -44.55 -86.65
CA LEU A 6 -5.49 -44.50 -87.55
C LEU A 6 -4.93 -44.71 -88.97
N GLY A 7 -5.45 -45.54 -89.87
CA GLY A 7 -6.59 -46.43 -89.87
C GLY A 7 -6.45 -47.41 -91.05
N GLY A 8 -7.14 -48.55 -90.96
CA GLY A 8 -7.21 -49.53 -92.04
C GLY A 8 -8.61 -49.60 -92.64
N ARG A 9 -8.68 -50.01 -93.93
CA ARG A 9 -9.53 -51.09 -94.47
C ARG A 9 -9.73 -50.92 -95.98
N SER A 10 -9.38 -51.93 -96.77
CA SER A 10 -10.37 -52.83 -97.38
C SER A 10 -9.69 -53.87 -98.27
N ASP A 11 -10.24 -55.09 -98.18
CA ASP A 11 -9.78 -56.33 -98.77
C ASP A 11 -10.17 -56.53 -100.24
N VAL A 12 -9.27 -57.23 -100.96
CA VAL A 12 -9.49 -58.37 -101.86
C VAL A 12 -10.82 -58.48 -102.63
N ASN A 13 -10.75 -58.45 -103.97
CA ASN A 13 -11.38 -59.51 -104.77
C ASN A 13 -10.74 -59.67 -106.16
N SER A 14 -10.48 -60.92 -106.53
CA SER A 14 -9.90 -61.35 -107.80
C SER A 14 -10.85 -62.33 -108.47
N GLY A 15 -11.09 -62.16 -109.78
CA GLY A 15 -11.91 -63.06 -110.60
C GLY A 15 -11.75 -62.75 -112.08
N LYS A 16 -11.27 -63.73 -112.85
CA LYS A 16 -10.72 -63.64 -114.22
C LYS A 16 -11.75 -63.96 -115.33
N LEU A 17 -11.61 -63.23 -116.45
CA LEU A 17 -11.48 -63.64 -117.88
C LEU A 17 -12.49 -64.60 -118.56
N ARG A 18 -12.97 -64.17 -119.74
CA ARG A 18 -12.62 -64.62 -121.13
C ARG A 18 -13.53 -63.86 -122.12
N GLY A 19 -13.19 -63.45 -123.34
CA GLY A 19 -12.08 -63.56 -124.28
C GLY A 19 -12.61 -62.97 -125.60
N TYR A 20 -11.83 -62.25 -126.42
CA TYR A 20 -11.28 -62.75 -127.69
C TYR A 20 -10.02 -61.94 -128.08
N LYS A 21 -9.02 -62.69 -128.56
CA LYS A 21 -7.68 -62.33 -129.06
C LYS A 21 -7.78 -61.73 -130.47
N SER A 22 -6.80 -61.09 -131.14
CA SER A 22 -5.35 -60.90 -130.96
C SER A 22 -4.87 -59.99 -132.10
N ASN A 23 -4.01 -59.02 -131.81
CA ASN A 23 -2.86 -58.66 -132.66
C ASN A 23 -1.79 -58.14 -131.71
N CYS A 24 -1.10 -59.10 -131.08
CA CYS A 24 -0.12 -58.84 -130.04
C CYS A 24 1.13 -58.23 -130.69
N PRO A 25 1.61 -57.06 -130.23
CA PRO A 25 2.95 -56.60 -130.61
C PRO A 25 3.98 -57.57 -130.05
N THR A 26 4.93 -57.99 -130.89
CA THR A 26 6.15 -58.68 -130.45
C THR A 26 6.99 -57.76 -129.56
N GLN A 27 7.79 -58.35 -128.66
CA GLN A 27 8.50 -57.64 -127.60
C GLN A 27 9.30 -56.43 -128.14
N GLY A 28 8.93 -55.23 -127.67
CA GLY A 28 9.64 -53.97 -127.94
C GLY A 28 8.87 -52.92 -128.75
N GLU A 29 7.72 -53.26 -129.34
CA GLU A 29 6.92 -52.30 -130.14
C GLU A 29 5.80 -51.62 -129.34
N PHE A 30 5.57 -50.32 -129.55
CA PHE A 30 4.47 -49.56 -128.97
C PHE A 30 3.94 -48.49 -129.94
N VAL A 31 2.70 -48.03 -129.74
CA VAL A 31 2.06 -47.01 -130.60
C VAL A 31 1.99 -45.68 -129.86
N ARG A 32 2.38 -44.60 -130.51
CA ARG A 32 2.25 -43.23 -129.98
C ARG A 32 1.78 -42.31 -131.09
N ASN A 33 0.70 -41.56 -130.84
CA ASN A 33 0.10 -40.61 -131.80
C ASN A 33 -0.23 -41.23 -133.18
N GLY A 34 -0.77 -42.45 -133.20
CA GLY A 34 -1.17 -43.14 -134.44
C GLY A 34 -0.02 -43.69 -135.29
N LYS A 35 1.24 -43.52 -134.88
CA LYS A 35 2.42 -44.10 -135.53
C LYS A 35 2.99 -45.24 -134.69
N ARG A 36 3.49 -46.29 -135.34
CA ARG A 36 4.12 -47.44 -134.67
C ARG A 36 5.59 -47.13 -134.41
N TYR A 37 6.06 -47.48 -133.22
CA TYR A 37 7.45 -47.32 -132.79
C TYR A 37 8.01 -48.65 -132.28
N VAL A 38 9.32 -48.85 -132.44
CA VAL A 38 10.09 -49.91 -131.77
C VAL A 38 11.11 -49.26 -130.85
N ARG A 39 11.11 -49.66 -129.58
CA ARG A 39 12.11 -49.25 -128.59
C ARG A 39 13.29 -50.19 -128.63
N ILE A 40 14.45 -49.68 -129.05
CA ILE A 40 15.71 -50.43 -129.03
C ILE A 40 16.54 -49.93 -127.85
N VAL A 41 16.92 -50.85 -126.96
CA VAL A 41 17.76 -50.58 -125.79
C VAL A 41 19.16 -51.11 -126.11
N GLY A 42 20.10 -50.19 -126.32
CA GLY A 42 21.54 -50.50 -126.37
C GLY A 42 22.19 -50.29 -124.99
N HIS A 43 23.48 -50.61 -124.87
CA HIS A 43 24.21 -50.49 -123.60
C HIS A 43 24.22 -49.06 -123.04
N ASP A 44 24.26 -48.04 -123.91
CA ASP A 44 24.44 -46.64 -123.50
C ASP A 44 23.27 -45.70 -123.86
N HIS A 45 22.19 -46.19 -124.49
CA HIS A 45 21.03 -45.36 -124.81
C HIS A 45 19.80 -46.16 -125.25
N VAL A 46 18.62 -45.58 -124.99
CA VAL A 46 17.31 -46.08 -125.44
C VAL A 46 16.78 -45.17 -126.52
N ARG A 47 16.48 -45.71 -127.71
CA ARG A 47 15.89 -44.95 -128.83
C ARG A 47 14.55 -45.55 -129.26
N ASP A 48 13.61 -44.66 -129.58
CA ASP A 48 12.30 -45.01 -130.14
C ASP A 48 12.31 -44.70 -131.64
N LEU A 49 12.36 -45.73 -132.47
CA LEU A 49 12.37 -45.59 -133.93
C LEU A 49 10.95 -45.74 -134.49
N ILE A 50 10.54 -44.83 -135.38
CA ILE A 50 9.25 -44.90 -136.09
C ILE A 50 9.33 -45.99 -137.15
N ILE A 51 8.37 -46.91 -137.15
CA ILE A 51 8.18 -47.89 -138.23
C ILE A 51 7.50 -47.16 -139.40
N PRO A 52 8.12 -47.06 -140.58
CA PRO A 52 7.50 -46.45 -141.75
C PRO A 52 6.19 -47.16 -142.14
N SER A 53 5.16 -46.38 -142.48
CA SER A 53 3.92 -46.93 -143.05
C SER A 53 4.16 -47.42 -144.48
N GLN A 54 3.51 -48.50 -144.91
CA GLN A 54 3.70 -49.09 -146.25
C GLN A 54 3.07 -48.28 -147.40
N GLU A 55 2.41 -47.15 -147.12
CA GLU A 55 1.81 -46.29 -148.15
C GLU A 55 2.76 -45.15 -148.57
N PRO A 56 3.08 -44.99 -149.88
CA PRO A 56 4.00 -43.95 -150.35
C PRO A 56 3.36 -42.54 -150.37
N ASN A 57 3.98 -41.57 -149.71
CA ASN A 57 3.60 -40.15 -149.74
C ASN A 57 3.85 -39.54 -151.13
N LYS A 58 2.80 -39.28 -151.91
CA LYS A 58 2.85 -38.52 -153.17
C LYS A 58 2.67 -37.03 -152.88
N ASN A 59 3.75 -36.25 -152.97
CA ASN A 59 3.68 -34.79 -152.98
C ASN A 59 3.76 -34.31 -154.43
N GLU A 60 2.63 -33.96 -155.04
CA GLU A 60 2.55 -33.38 -156.38
C GLU A 60 2.52 -31.85 -156.28
N THR A 61 3.52 -31.17 -156.85
CA THR A 61 3.57 -29.70 -156.90
C THR A 61 3.08 -29.22 -158.26
N PHE A 62 1.97 -28.47 -158.28
CA PHE A 62 1.39 -27.90 -159.49
C PHE A 62 2.02 -26.54 -159.79
N ILE A 63 2.64 -26.36 -160.96
CA ILE A 63 3.17 -25.06 -161.41
C ILE A 63 2.17 -24.44 -162.40
N CYS A 64 1.83 -23.18 -162.15
CA CYS A 64 0.86 -22.43 -162.94
C CYS A 64 1.42 -22.09 -164.33
N PRO A 65 0.62 -22.17 -165.41
CA PRO A 65 1.05 -21.80 -166.77
C PRO A 65 1.64 -20.39 -166.87
N ASP A 66 1.17 -19.46 -166.04
CA ASP A 66 1.71 -18.09 -165.99
C ASP A 66 3.14 -18.02 -165.48
N ASP A 67 3.53 -18.90 -164.54
CA ASP A 67 4.89 -18.93 -164.02
C ASP A 67 5.83 -19.65 -165.00
N LEU A 68 5.31 -20.60 -165.78
CA LEU A 68 6.03 -21.18 -166.91
C LEU A 68 6.26 -20.10 -167.98
N ASN A 69 5.24 -19.32 -168.31
CA ASN A 69 5.34 -18.23 -169.29
C ASN A 69 6.31 -17.13 -168.85
N LYS A 70 6.37 -16.79 -167.55
CA LYS A 70 7.38 -15.85 -167.00
C LYS A 70 8.81 -16.38 -167.11
N LEU A 71 9.00 -17.70 -166.99
CA LEU A 71 10.31 -18.33 -167.13
C LEU A 71 10.75 -18.41 -168.60
N THR A 72 9.82 -18.61 -169.54
CA THR A 72 10.10 -18.55 -170.99
C THR A 72 10.13 -17.13 -171.57
N ALA A 73 9.54 -16.13 -170.91
CA ALA A 73 9.55 -14.73 -171.35
C ALA A 73 10.82 -13.96 -170.94
N MET A 74 11.81 -14.63 -170.34
CA MET A 74 13.16 -14.09 -170.18
C MET A 74 13.85 -13.99 -171.55
N PRO A 75 14.18 -12.80 -172.06
CA PRO A 75 14.85 -12.66 -173.34
C PRO A 75 16.28 -13.22 -173.25
N ALA A 76 16.58 -14.19 -174.11
CA ALA A 76 17.94 -14.64 -174.38
C ALA A 76 18.63 -13.62 -175.28
N GLU A 77 19.14 -12.52 -174.71
CA GLU A 77 19.92 -11.55 -175.47
C GLU A 77 21.30 -11.32 -174.83
N LEU A 78 22.24 -12.13 -175.32
CA LEU A 78 23.59 -11.68 -175.62
C LEU A 78 23.51 -10.58 -176.68
N ASN A 79 23.87 -9.34 -176.33
CA ASN A 79 24.49 -8.40 -177.25
C ASN A 79 25.34 -7.39 -176.48
N LEU A 80 26.57 -7.21 -176.97
CA LEU A 80 27.61 -6.41 -176.35
C LEU A 80 27.22 -4.93 -176.28
N GLN A 81 27.65 -4.30 -175.17
CA GLN A 81 27.69 -2.87 -174.90
C GLN A 81 26.35 -2.19 -174.60
N GLY A 82 26.08 -2.01 -173.30
CA GLY A 82 25.19 -0.93 -172.88
C GLY A 82 24.35 -1.09 -171.62
N THR A 83 24.59 -2.02 -170.68
CA THR A 83 23.81 -2.05 -169.41
C THR A 83 24.61 -2.53 -168.18
N ASP A 84 25.86 -2.08 -168.02
CA ASP A 84 26.56 -2.25 -166.73
C ASP A 84 25.87 -1.47 -165.61
N GLU A 85 25.21 -0.35 -165.94
CA GLU A 85 24.52 0.48 -164.94
C GLU A 85 23.30 -0.22 -164.33
N VAL A 86 22.47 -0.89 -165.12
CA VAL A 86 21.28 -1.59 -164.60
C VAL A 86 21.68 -2.78 -163.69
N SER A 87 22.77 -3.48 -164.05
CA SER A 87 23.36 -4.55 -163.24
C SER A 87 24.01 -4.01 -161.96
N ARG A 88 24.72 -2.89 -162.04
CA ARG A 88 25.31 -2.20 -160.86
C ARG A 88 24.23 -1.67 -159.93
N VAL A 89 23.21 -0.99 -160.44
CA VAL A 89 22.09 -0.45 -159.64
C VAL A 89 21.33 -1.59 -158.93
N SER A 90 21.14 -2.73 -159.59
CA SER A 90 20.48 -3.90 -158.97
C SER A 90 21.35 -4.59 -157.92
N LYS A 91 22.67 -4.62 -158.10
CA LYS A 91 23.61 -5.11 -157.08
C LYS A 91 23.66 -4.18 -155.88
N LEU A 92 23.79 -2.88 -156.10
CA LEU A 92 23.80 -1.86 -155.05
C LEU A 92 22.54 -1.91 -154.18
N LYS A 93 21.34 -2.03 -154.78
CA LYS A 93 20.09 -2.17 -154.00
C LYS A 93 20.03 -3.46 -153.17
N ARG A 94 20.62 -4.56 -153.65
CA ARG A 94 20.71 -5.82 -152.88
C ARG A 94 21.71 -5.69 -151.73
N ASP A 95 22.85 -5.05 -151.99
CA ASP A 95 23.90 -4.84 -151.01
C ASP A 95 23.43 -3.88 -149.91
N GLU A 96 22.71 -2.80 -150.27
CA GLU A 96 22.04 -1.89 -149.31
C GLU A 96 21.03 -2.63 -148.42
N MET A 97 20.15 -3.45 -148.99
CA MET A 97 19.20 -4.24 -148.19
C MET A 97 19.91 -5.27 -147.30
N ALA A 98 21.00 -5.86 -147.77
CA ALA A 98 21.79 -6.82 -146.99
C ALA A 98 22.54 -6.12 -145.83
N GLU A 99 23.08 -4.92 -146.08
CA GLU A 99 23.72 -4.08 -145.05
C GLU A 99 22.70 -3.61 -144.01
N GLU A 100 21.50 -3.16 -144.40
CA GLU A 100 20.43 -2.80 -143.47
C GLU A 100 19.97 -3.98 -142.59
N SER A 101 19.90 -5.19 -143.14
CA SER A 101 19.61 -6.40 -142.36
C SER A 101 20.77 -6.80 -141.45
N ALA A 102 22.02 -6.64 -141.89
CA ALA A 102 23.20 -6.93 -141.09
C ALA A 102 23.35 -5.94 -139.92
N LEU A 103 23.04 -4.65 -140.14
CA LEU A 103 23.00 -3.62 -139.11
C LEU A 103 21.93 -3.92 -138.08
N ARG A 104 20.69 -4.23 -138.50
CA ARG A 104 19.63 -4.67 -137.58
C ARG A 104 20.02 -5.90 -136.76
N LYS A 105 20.74 -6.86 -137.35
CA LYS A 105 21.20 -8.06 -136.64
C LYS A 105 22.33 -7.74 -135.65
N LYS A 106 23.25 -6.86 -136.00
CA LYS A 106 24.29 -6.34 -135.09
C LYS A 106 23.67 -5.54 -133.95
N GLU A 107 22.68 -4.72 -134.22
CA GLU A 107 21.94 -3.96 -133.23
C GLU A 107 21.20 -4.91 -132.27
N LEU A 108 20.51 -5.94 -132.80
CA LEU A 108 19.86 -6.97 -132.01
C LEU A 108 20.84 -7.78 -131.14
N GLN A 109 22.05 -8.05 -131.63
CA GLN A 109 23.12 -8.72 -130.89
C GLN A 109 23.85 -7.81 -129.90
N SER A 110 23.80 -6.49 -130.10
CA SER A 110 24.38 -5.50 -129.18
C SER A 110 23.50 -5.31 -127.94
N TYR A 111 22.22 -5.66 -128.01
CA TYR A 111 21.41 -5.84 -126.81
C TYR A 111 21.94 -7.06 -126.06
N PRO A 112 22.45 -6.90 -124.83
CA PRO A 112 22.83 -8.03 -124.02
C PRO A 112 21.57 -8.86 -123.81
N THR A 113 21.55 -10.09 -124.33
CA THR A 113 20.54 -11.12 -123.98
C THR A 113 20.31 -11.01 -122.48
N LEU A 114 19.12 -10.56 -122.08
CA LEU A 114 18.75 -10.14 -120.72
C LEU A 114 19.90 -10.32 -119.73
N ARG A 115 20.56 -9.22 -119.34
CA ARG A 115 21.17 -9.19 -118.02
C ARG A 115 20.01 -9.52 -117.09
N SER A 116 19.93 -10.79 -116.66
CA SER A 116 19.09 -11.19 -115.55
C SER A 116 19.39 -10.12 -114.52
N TYR A 117 18.38 -9.32 -114.17
CA TYR A 117 18.44 -8.63 -112.90
C TYR A 117 18.91 -9.68 -111.89
N PRO A 118 19.83 -9.35 -110.96
CA PRO A 118 20.17 -10.31 -109.92
C PRO A 118 18.83 -10.84 -109.40
N PRO A 119 18.65 -12.18 -109.31
CA PRO A 119 17.43 -12.75 -108.77
C PRO A 119 17.09 -11.95 -107.51
N ARG A 120 15.83 -11.54 -107.33
CA ARG A 120 15.42 -11.01 -106.02
C ARG A 120 15.90 -12.06 -105.02
N LEU A 121 16.93 -11.70 -104.23
CA LEU A 121 17.57 -12.63 -103.32
C LEU A 121 16.46 -13.34 -102.56
N ASP A 122 16.52 -14.67 -102.55
CA ASP A 122 15.56 -15.45 -101.79
C ASP A 122 15.57 -14.96 -100.34
N LYS A 123 14.45 -15.04 -99.60
CA LYS A 123 14.41 -14.52 -98.22
C LYS A 123 15.55 -15.11 -97.36
N LEU A 124 15.91 -16.37 -97.66
CA LEU A 124 17.05 -17.08 -97.10
C LEU A 124 18.40 -16.43 -97.43
N GLU A 125 18.59 -15.96 -98.66
CA GLU A 125 19.82 -15.29 -99.09
C GLU A 125 19.97 -13.91 -98.41
N THR A 126 18.88 -13.15 -98.29
CA THR A 126 18.91 -11.86 -97.56
C THR A 126 19.22 -12.03 -96.07
N GLU A 127 18.70 -13.08 -95.44
CA GLU A 127 18.98 -13.40 -94.04
C GLU A 127 20.43 -13.89 -93.87
N ALA A 128 20.94 -14.68 -94.83
CA ALA A 128 22.32 -15.12 -94.86
C ALA A 128 23.29 -13.93 -95.03
N GLU A 129 22.98 -12.98 -95.90
CA GLU A 129 23.75 -11.74 -96.06
C GLU A 129 23.71 -10.87 -94.80
N ALA A 130 22.55 -10.70 -94.16
CA ALA A 130 22.44 -9.95 -92.91
C ALA A 130 23.28 -10.57 -91.79
N LYS A 131 23.25 -11.90 -91.65
CA LYS A 131 24.10 -12.63 -90.70
C LYS A 131 25.58 -12.50 -91.03
N SER A 132 25.95 -12.65 -92.30
CA SER A 132 27.32 -12.49 -92.78
C SER A 132 27.85 -11.07 -92.50
N ASN A 133 27.05 -10.05 -92.80
CA ASN A 133 27.37 -8.66 -92.54
C ASN A 133 27.47 -8.36 -91.04
N PHE A 134 26.57 -8.90 -90.22
CA PHE A 134 26.64 -8.80 -88.77
C PHE A 134 27.96 -9.39 -88.23
N LEU A 135 28.34 -10.59 -88.68
CA LEU A 135 29.59 -11.24 -88.28
C LEU A 135 30.80 -10.42 -88.73
N LEU A 136 30.77 -9.89 -89.96
CA LEU A 136 31.85 -9.09 -90.51
C LEU A 136 32.00 -7.75 -89.77
N ASN A 137 30.88 -7.11 -89.41
CA ASN A 137 30.86 -5.89 -88.61
C ASN A 137 31.32 -6.17 -87.17
N ARG A 138 30.86 -7.26 -86.56
CA ARG A 138 31.33 -7.68 -85.24
C ARG A 138 32.84 -7.94 -85.23
N ALA A 139 33.35 -8.61 -86.27
CA ALA A 139 34.79 -8.82 -86.42
C ALA A 139 35.56 -7.51 -86.64
N LYS A 140 34.96 -6.52 -87.33
CA LYS A 140 35.54 -5.18 -87.45
C LYS A 140 35.57 -4.45 -86.11
N GLU A 141 34.47 -4.48 -85.34
CA GLU A 141 34.40 -3.89 -84.00
C GLU A 141 35.46 -4.49 -83.08
N VAL A 142 35.57 -5.82 -83.02
CA VAL A 142 36.57 -6.48 -82.17
C VAL A 142 37.98 -6.04 -82.53
N ARG A 143 38.31 -5.92 -83.83
CA ARG A 143 39.61 -5.41 -84.27
C ARG A 143 39.83 -3.96 -83.83
N GLN A 144 38.83 -3.10 -83.95
CA GLN A 144 38.91 -1.70 -83.51
C GLN A 144 39.08 -1.59 -81.99
N GLU A 145 38.34 -2.40 -81.21
CA GLU A 145 38.48 -2.47 -79.76
C GLU A 145 39.87 -3.00 -79.33
N ASP A 146 40.51 -3.78 -80.19
CA ASP A 146 41.87 -4.27 -79.97
C ASP A 146 42.96 -3.23 -80.23
N ASP A 147 42.67 -2.15 -80.95
CA ASP A 147 43.61 -1.05 -81.19
C ASP A 147 43.99 -0.37 -79.86
N ASP A 148 45.28 -0.06 -79.67
CA ASP A 148 45.81 0.45 -78.40
C ASP A 148 45.21 1.80 -77.99
N ASP A 149 44.93 2.67 -78.97
CA ASP A 149 44.28 3.97 -78.74
C ASP A 149 42.85 3.80 -78.21
N ILE A 150 42.10 2.84 -78.75
CA ILE A 150 40.74 2.53 -78.29
C ILE A 150 40.79 1.92 -76.89
N LYS A 151 41.75 1.04 -76.61
CA LYS A 151 41.99 0.52 -75.25
C LYS A 151 42.31 1.64 -74.26
N LEU A 152 43.09 2.66 -74.66
CA LEU A 152 43.36 3.83 -73.83
C LEU A 152 42.09 4.66 -73.58
N CYS A 153 41.30 4.93 -74.62
CA CYS A 153 40.00 5.59 -74.48
C CYS A 153 39.07 4.81 -73.54
N ASN A 154 38.97 3.48 -73.68
CA ASN A 154 38.18 2.63 -72.79
C ASN A 154 38.63 2.70 -71.33
N LYS A 155 39.94 2.73 -71.07
CA LYS A 155 40.50 2.96 -69.72
C LYS A 155 40.09 4.33 -69.16
N LEU A 156 40.15 5.38 -69.98
CA LEU A 156 39.72 6.72 -69.57
C LEU A 156 38.22 6.76 -69.28
N ILE A 157 37.39 6.17 -70.14
CA ILE A 157 35.93 6.06 -69.94
C ILE A 157 35.60 5.30 -68.65
N LEU A 158 36.34 4.21 -68.36
CA LEU A 158 36.15 3.48 -67.11
C LEU A 158 36.57 4.33 -65.90
N GLY A 159 37.70 5.04 -66.00
CA GLY A 159 38.17 5.96 -64.98
C GLY A 159 37.16 7.07 -64.67
N THR A 160 36.57 7.69 -65.69
CA THR A 160 35.54 8.73 -65.51
C THR A 160 34.25 8.17 -64.92
N LYS A 161 33.82 6.96 -65.31
CA LYS A 161 32.68 6.28 -64.68
C LYS A 161 32.94 6.02 -63.19
N CYS A 162 34.11 5.50 -62.83
CA CYS A 162 34.48 5.27 -61.43
C CYS A 162 34.54 6.58 -60.64
N GLN A 163 35.07 7.65 -61.23
CA GLN A 163 35.13 8.97 -60.60
C GLN A 163 33.71 9.53 -60.37
N ALA A 164 32.82 9.45 -61.36
CA ALA A 164 31.43 9.89 -61.22
C ALA A 164 30.69 9.14 -60.10
N ILE A 165 30.90 7.82 -59.97
CA ILE A 165 30.33 7.02 -58.87
C ILE A 165 30.90 7.48 -57.53
N ARG A 166 32.23 7.69 -57.44
CA ARG A 166 32.88 8.16 -56.23
C ARG A 166 32.37 9.53 -55.79
N ASP A 167 32.22 10.46 -56.74
CA ASP A 167 31.73 11.81 -56.46
C ASP A 167 30.27 11.76 -55.95
N ALA A 168 29.42 10.91 -56.55
CA ALA A 168 28.08 10.65 -56.06
C ALA A 168 28.06 10.08 -54.63
N GLN A 169 28.93 9.10 -54.34
CA GLN A 169 29.06 8.52 -52.99
C GLN A 169 29.56 9.53 -51.95
N VAL A 170 30.49 10.40 -52.33
CA VAL A 170 30.98 11.47 -51.44
C VAL A 170 29.87 12.46 -51.15
N ALA A 171 29.09 12.86 -52.16
CA ALA A 171 27.94 13.73 -51.98
C ALA A 171 26.88 13.08 -51.08
N GLU A 172 26.55 11.81 -51.30
CA GLU A 172 25.62 11.03 -50.48
C GLU A 172 26.10 10.93 -49.01
N LYS A 173 27.39 10.65 -48.79
CA LYS A 173 27.95 10.62 -47.45
C LYS A 173 27.82 11.98 -46.75
N GLN A 174 28.03 13.08 -47.48
CA GLN A 174 27.88 14.42 -46.93
C GLN A 174 26.42 14.75 -46.59
N THR A 175 25.45 14.33 -47.41
CA THR A 175 24.02 14.51 -47.09
C THR A 175 23.62 13.69 -45.87
N ILE A 176 24.01 12.41 -45.79
CA ILE A 176 23.74 11.55 -44.62
C ILE A 176 24.31 12.17 -43.34
N MET A 177 25.55 12.69 -43.41
CA MET A 177 26.17 13.32 -42.24
C MET A 177 25.45 14.60 -41.81
N LYS A 178 24.93 15.40 -42.75
CA LYS A 178 24.13 16.59 -42.43
C LYS A 178 22.81 16.21 -41.77
N GLU A 179 22.08 15.26 -42.34
CA GLU A 179 20.82 14.75 -41.79
C GLU A 179 21.01 14.17 -40.39
N LEU A 180 22.10 13.42 -40.16
CA LEU A 180 22.44 12.89 -38.84
C LEU A 180 22.68 14.01 -37.82
N MET A 181 23.48 15.02 -38.19
CA MET A 181 23.73 16.18 -37.31
C MET A 181 22.45 16.98 -37.01
N GLU A 182 21.52 17.08 -37.96
CA GLU A 182 20.24 17.77 -37.76
C GLU A 182 19.35 16.98 -36.78
N GLU A 183 19.27 15.66 -36.92
CA GLU A 183 18.50 14.83 -36.00
C GLU A 183 19.13 14.76 -34.59
N GLU A 184 20.46 14.70 -34.48
CA GLU A 184 21.16 14.82 -33.19
C GLU A 184 20.81 16.14 -32.49
N LYS A 185 20.86 17.27 -33.21
CA LYS A 185 20.44 18.58 -32.66
C LYS A 185 18.99 18.58 -32.20
N ARG A 186 18.09 18.00 -32.99
CA ARG A 186 16.67 17.88 -32.63
C ARG A 186 16.46 17.04 -31.38
N LEU A 187 17.21 15.94 -31.22
CA LEU A 187 17.18 15.10 -30.03
C LEU A 187 17.71 15.86 -28.80
N ASP A 188 18.82 16.59 -28.94
CA ASP A 188 19.38 17.42 -27.87
C ASP A 188 18.39 18.49 -27.41
N GLU A 189 17.70 19.15 -28.34
CA GLU A 189 16.63 20.11 -28.03
C GLU A 189 15.46 19.45 -27.27
N MET A 190 15.03 18.26 -27.70
CA MET A 190 13.99 17.51 -26.99
C MET A 190 14.42 17.10 -25.58
N MET A 191 15.66 16.62 -25.41
CA MET A 191 16.22 16.25 -24.12
C MET A 191 16.32 17.46 -23.18
N GLU A 192 16.77 18.62 -23.67
CA GLU A 192 16.83 19.84 -22.86
C GLU A 192 15.45 20.35 -22.48
N LEU A 193 14.45 20.24 -23.37
CA LEU A 193 13.06 20.56 -23.04
C LEU A 193 12.52 19.63 -21.95
N GLU A 194 12.80 18.33 -22.03
CA GLU A 194 12.40 17.36 -21.01
C GLU A 194 13.09 17.62 -19.67
N ARG A 195 14.40 17.93 -19.69
CA ARG A 195 15.16 18.34 -18.50
C ARG A 195 14.55 19.58 -17.85
N LYS A 196 14.23 20.61 -18.64
CA LYS A 196 13.56 21.84 -18.15
C LYS A 196 12.18 21.53 -17.55
N LYS A 197 11.38 20.66 -18.19
CA LYS A 197 10.08 20.23 -17.67
C LYS A 197 10.23 19.46 -16.35
N ALA A 198 11.23 18.58 -16.23
CA ALA A 198 11.52 17.86 -15.00
C ALA A 198 11.87 18.83 -13.86
N VAL A 199 12.82 19.75 -14.08
CA VAL A 199 13.18 20.78 -13.09
C VAL A 199 11.99 21.66 -12.70
N ALA A 200 11.13 22.01 -13.66
CA ALA A 200 9.91 22.76 -13.38
C ALA A 200 8.92 21.97 -12.52
N ARG A 201 8.74 20.66 -12.77
CA ARG A 201 7.90 19.78 -11.95
C ARG A 201 8.44 19.68 -10.52
N ASP A 202 9.74 19.45 -10.36
CA ASP A 202 10.38 19.36 -9.05
C ASP A 202 10.21 20.66 -8.26
N LYS A 203 10.36 21.81 -8.92
CA LYS A 203 10.14 23.12 -8.28
C LYS A 203 8.69 23.31 -7.85
N MET A 204 7.72 22.86 -8.64
CA MET A 204 6.30 22.91 -8.27
C MET A 204 5.99 21.97 -7.11
N GLU A 205 6.62 20.80 -7.04
CA GLU A 205 6.49 19.87 -5.91
C GLU A 205 7.09 20.46 -4.63
N GLN A 206 8.27 21.05 -4.71
CA GLN A 206 8.91 21.75 -3.59
C GLN A 206 8.02 22.88 -3.05
N LEU A 207 7.41 23.68 -3.91
CA LEU A 207 6.47 24.73 -3.49
C LEU A 207 5.25 24.15 -2.76
N ARG A 208 4.67 23.06 -3.27
CA ARG A 208 3.57 22.36 -2.59
C ARG A 208 4.00 21.80 -1.24
N ASP A 209 5.20 21.26 -1.13
CA ASP A 209 5.77 20.79 0.13
C ASP A 209 5.96 21.92 1.14
N GLU A 210 6.47 23.06 0.68
CA GLU A 210 6.60 24.25 1.52
C GLU A 210 5.24 24.76 2.01
N GLU A 211 4.22 24.78 1.16
CA GLU A 211 2.86 25.14 1.53
C GLU A 211 2.27 24.16 2.55
N ARG A 212 2.42 22.85 2.33
CA ARG A 212 2.03 21.81 3.30
C ARG A 212 2.71 22.01 4.65
N LYS A 213 4.03 22.24 4.64
CA LYS A 213 4.81 22.53 5.86
C LYS A 213 4.36 23.81 6.54
N LYS A 214 4.05 24.88 5.79
CA LYS A 214 3.52 26.14 6.32
C LYS A 214 2.15 25.93 6.97
N ALA A 215 1.24 25.22 6.32
CA ALA A 215 -0.08 24.90 6.85
C ALA A 215 0.02 24.05 8.13
N TYR A 216 0.85 23.02 8.12
CA TYR A 216 1.11 22.17 9.28
C TYR A 216 1.67 22.97 10.47
N ARG A 217 2.66 23.84 10.23
CA ARG A 217 3.19 24.73 11.27
C ARG A 217 2.11 25.62 11.86
N LYS A 218 1.26 26.23 11.03
CA LYS A 218 0.14 27.06 11.50
C LYS A 218 -0.82 26.28 12.39
N ALA A 219 -1.21 25.08 11.98
CA ALA A 219 -2.09 24.21 12.75
C ALA A 219 -1.47 23.86 14.13
N ILE A 220 -0.19 23.51 14.18
CA ILE A 220 0.51 23.26 15.45
C ILE A 220 0.53 24.51 16.32
N THR A 221 0.88 25.67 15.75
CA THR A 221 0.93 26.91 16.55
C THR A 221 -0.44 27.27 17.12
N GLU A 222 -1.52 27.02 16.37
CA GLU A 222 -2.88 27.24 16.85
C GLU A 222 -3.26 26.26 17.95
N GLN A 223 -2.88 24.98 17.81
CA GLN A 223 -3.10 23.97 18.85
C GLN A 223 -2.34 24.30 20.14
N VAL A 224 -1.07 24.73 20.04
CA VAL A 224 -0.27 25.16 21.19
C VAL A 224 -0.94 26.35 21.88
N ARG A 225 -1.35 27.36 21.12
CA ARG A 225 -2.06 28.53 21.65
C ARG A 225 -3.38 28.15 22.33
N SER A 226 -4.13 27.21 21.76
CA SER A 226 -5.36 26.70 22.37
C SER A 226 -5.10 25.99 23.70
N ASN A 227 -4.08 25.14 23.76
CA ASN A 227 -3.70 24.42 24.98
C ASN A 227 -3.14 25.36 26.07
N GLU A 228 -2.47 26.44 25.67
CA GLU A 228 -2.02 27.50 26.59
C GLU A 228 -3.22 28.24 27.18
N LEU A 229 -4.19 28.62 26.33
CA LEU A 229 -5.42 29.26 26.79
C LEU A 229 -6.22 28.36 27.74
N GLU A 230 -6.35 27.08 27.42
CA GLU A 230 -7.04 26.11 28.29
C GLU A 230 -6.34 25.96 29.64
N ARG A 231 -5.00 25.96 29.66
CA ARG A 231 -4.23 25.96 30.91
C ARG A 231 -4.45 27.22 31.75
N GLU A 232 -4.53 28.39 31.11
CA GLU A 232 -4.81 29.65 31.80
C GLU A 232 -6.22 29.63 32.43
N VAL A 233 -7.23 29.19 31.67
CA VAL A 233 -8.62 29.08 32.16
C VAL A 233 -8.72 28.11 33.34
N GLU A 234 -8.05 26.96 33.27
CA GLU A 234 -8.04 26.01 34.39
C GLU A 234 -7.31 26.58 35.61
N ALA A 235 -6.22 27.33 35.41
CA ALA A 235 -5.53 28.01 36.50
C ALA A 235 -6.43 29.06 37.18
N GLU A 236 -7.16 29.87 36.40
CA GLU A 236 -8.16 30.81 36.93
C GLU A 236 -9.25 30.11 37.73
N ARG A 237 -9.74 28.96 37.23
CA ARG A 237 -10.74 28.15 37.91
C ARG A 237 -10.24 27.63 39.27
N VAL A 238 -9.03 27.09 39.32
CA VAL A 238 -8.42 26.61 40.58
C VAL A 238 -8.24 27.75 41.59
N VAL A 239 -7.87 28.94 41.12
CA VAL A 239 -7.77 30.13 41.97
C VAL A 239 -9.14 30.51 42.54
N GLU A 240 -10.20 30.49 41.74
CA GLU A 240 -11.55 30.81 42.20
C GLU A 240 -12.08 29.76 43.18
N GLU A 241 -11.89 28.47 42.90
CA GLU A 241 -12.21 27.37 43.83
C GLU A 241 -11.45 27.53 45.16
N SER A 242 -10.18 27.95 45.11
CA SER A 242 -9.38 28.23 46.30
C SER A 242 -9.92 29.41 47.12
N LYS A 243 -10.42 30.46 46.47
CA LYS A 243 -11.06 31.60 47.17
C LYS A 243 -12.33 31.16 47.89
N ILE A 244 -13.20 30.42 47.21
CA ILE A 244 -14.46 29.91 47.78
C ILE A 244 -14.16 29.02 49.00
N LEU A 245 -13.16 28.14 48.90
CA LEU A 245 -12.77 27.28 50.00
C LEU A 245 -12.17 28.07 51.18
N ASN A 246 -11.39 29.12 50.91
CA ASN A 246 -10.86 30.01 51.93
C ASN A 246 -11.98 30.78 52.65
N GLU A 247 -12.94 31.34 51.90
CA GLU A 247 -14.11 32.01 52.45
C GLU A 247 -14.95 31.07 53.33
N ALA A 248 -15.20 29.85 52.87
CA ALA A 248 -15.90 28.83 53.65
C ALA A 248 -15.14 28.46 54.95
N ALA A 249 -13.81 28.33 54.88
CA ALA A 249 -12.98 28.08 56.06
C ALA A 249 -12.99 29.26 57.05
N MET A 250 -12.96 30.50 56.55
CA MET A 250 -13.07 31.70 57.38
C MET A 250 -14.43 31.77 58.06
N GLN A 251 -15.52 31.48 57.34
CA GLN A 251 -16.87 31.48 57.89
C GLN A 251 -17.04 30.40 58.97
N ALA A 252 -16.54 29.18 58.73
CA ALA A 252 -16.52 28.11 59.72
C ALA A 252 -15.79 28.54 61.00
N ARG A 253 -14.63 29.19 60.86
CA ARG A 253 -13.85 29.70 61.99
C ARG A 253 -14.58 30.80 62.77
N ILE A 254 -15.31 31.69 62.08
CA ILE A 254 -16.15 32.71 62.72
C ILE A 254 -17.28 32.05 63.52
N ASP A 255 -17.92 31.02 62.96
CA ASP A 255 -19.02 30.33 63.62
C ASP A 255 -18.54 29.49 64.83
N GLU A 256 -17.33 28.90 64.77
CA GLU A 256 -16.66 28.29 65.91
C GLU A 256 -16.42 29.31 67.04
N LEU A 257 -15.86 30.48 66.71
CA LEU A 257 -15.63 31.55 67.69
C LEU A 257 -16.95 32.01 68.32
N ARG A 258 -18.01 32.16 67.53
CA ARG A 258 -19.36 32.48 68.05
C ARG A 258 -19.90 31.39 68.97
N SER A 259 -19.68 30.12 68.65
CA SER A 259 -20.07 28.98 69.50
C SER A 259 -19.31 28.99 70.82
N ILE A 260 -18.00 29.27 70.79
CA ILE A 260 -17.18 29.43 72.00
C ILE A 260 -17.69 30.59 72.85
N GLN A 261 -17.92 31.77 72.26
CA GLN A 261 -18.47 32.93 72.97
C GLN A 261 -19.83 32.65 73.61
N LYS A 262 -20.73 31.94 72.91
CA LYS A 262 -22.01 31.51 73.49
C LYS A 262 -21.82 30.59 74.69
N LYS A 263 -20.95 29.58 74.58
CA LYS A 263 -20.63 28.68 75.69
C LYS A 263 -19.99 29.41 76.87
N GLU A 264 -19.14 30.39 76.62
CA GLU A 264 -18.54 31.22 77.66
C GLU A 264 -19.58 32.09 78.35
N ALA A 265 -20.48 32.73 77.60
CA ALA A 265 -21.59 33.51 78.17
C ALA A 265 -22.54 32.63 79.00
N GLU A 266 -22.86 31.42 78.54
CA GLU A 266 -23.63 30.44 79.31
C GLU A 266 -22.90 30.02 80.59
N ARG A 267 -21.59 29.72 80.51
CA ARG A 267 -20.77 29.42 81.69
C ARG A 267 -20.77 30.56 82.69
N GLN A 268 -20.64 31.81 82.24
CA GLN A 268 -20.69 32.99 83.10
C GLN A 268 -22.04 33.11 83.80
N ARG A 269 -23.16 32.98 83.07
CA ARG A 269 -24.51 32.97 83.67
C ARG A 269 -24.67 31.88 84.72
N MET A 270 -24.24 30.66 84.43
CA MET A 270 -24.28 29.54 85.39
C MET A 270 -23.42 29.81 86.63
N CYS A 271 -22.24 30.40 86.46
CA CYS A 271 -21.39 30.80 87.58
C CYS A 271 -22.07 31.89 88.43
N GLU A 272 -22.69 32.90 87.81
CA GLU A 272 -23.42 33.95 88.52
C GLU A 272 -24.61 33.37 89.31
N GLU A 273 -25.41 32.50 88.69
CA GLU A 273 -26.49 31.79 89.37
C GLU A 273 -25.98 30.94 90.54
N MET A 274 -24.90 30.18 90.35
CA MET A 274 -24.28 29.40 91.41
C MET A 274 -23.78 30.29 92.56
N THR A 275 -23.16 31.44 92.25
CA THR A 275 -22.74 32.39 93.30
C THR A 275 -23.93 32.99 94.05
N ARG A 276 -25.05 33.24 93.37
CA ARG A 276 -26.29 33.73 94.00
C ARG A 276 -26.87 32.67 94.93
N ILE A 277 -26.96 31.41 94.49
CA ILE A 277 -27.44 30.29 95.32
C ILE A 277 -26.52 30.09 96.53
N ASN A 278 -25.20 30.11 96.33
CA ASN A 278 -24.24 29.97 97.43
C ASN A 278 -24.38 31.10 98.46
N LYS A 279 -24.64 32.35 98.04
CA LYS A 279 -24.92 33.46 98.97
C LYS A 279 -26.20 33.21 99.77
N GLN A 280 -27.28 32.82 99.10
CA GLN A 280 -28.56 32.50 99.78
C GLN A 280 -28.39 31.33 100.77
N MET A 281 -27.61 30.31 100.40
CA MET A 281 -27.30 29.18 101.28
C MET A 281 -26.50 29.64 102.52
N LEU A 282 -25.51 30.52 102.36
CA LEU A 282 -24.77 31.09 103.50
C LEU A 282 -25.69 31.91 104.41
N GLU A 283 -26.58 32.73 103.85
CA GLU A 283 -27.57 33.48 104.63
C GLU A 283 -28.51 32.57 105.42
N GLN A 284 -28.96 31.45 104.82
CA GLN A 284 -29.75 30.43 105.51
C GLN A 284 -28.97 29.78 106.66
N ILE A 285 -27.72 29.39 106.44
CA ILE A 285 -26.85 28.84 107.49
C ILE A 285 -26.67 29.84 108.64
N GLU A 286 -26.50 31.14 108.34
CA GLU A 286 -26.41 32.17 109.37
C GLU A 286 -27.71 32.35 110.16
N LEU A 287 -28.85 32.26 109.49
CA LEU A 287 -30.17 32.32 110.12
C LEU A 287 -30.37 31.13 111.05
N GLU A 288 -30.12 29.90 110.56
CA GLU A 288 -30.15 28.67 111.36
C GLU A 288 -29.22 28.79 112.58
N ARG A 289 -28.02 29.36 112.41
CA ARG A 289 -27.08 29.60 113.52
C ARG A 289 -27.62 30.59 114.55
N LYS A 290 -28.36 31.63 114.13
CA LYS A 290 -29.03 32.58 115.05
C LYS A 290 -30.20 31.91 115.77
N GLU A 291 -30.98 31.10 115.08
CA GLU A 291 -32.08 30.32 115.66
C GLU A 291 -31.58 29.29 116.67
N ALA A 292 -30.49 28.57 116.36
CA ALA A 292 -29.84 27.65 117.29
C ALA A 292 -29.37 28.37 118.57
N LYS A 293 -28.73 29.54 118.44
CA LYS A 293 -28.35 30.37 119.60
C LYS A 293 -29.56 30.80 120.44
N LEU A 294 -30.67 31.16 119.78
CA LEU A 294 -31.90 31.53 120.48
C LEU A 294 -32.52 30.33 121.20
N ALA A 295 -32.49 29.15 120.58
CA ALA A 295 -32.92 27.90 121.21
C ALA A 295 -32.05 27.56 122.43
N ASP A 296 -30.73 27.72 122.34
CA ASP A 296 -29.81 27.52 123.46
C ASP A 296 -30.10 28.47 124.62
N LEU A 297 -30.36 29.75 124.34
CA LEU A 297 -30.76 30.73 125.37
C LEU A 297 -32.08 30.34 126.05
N ARG A 298 -33.08 29.87 125.29
CA ARG A 298 -34.34 29.36 125.85
C ARG A 298 -34.13 28.14 126.73
N ILE A 299 -33.23 27.23 126.34
CA ILE A 299 -32.83 26.09 127.17
C ILE A 299 -32.17 26.58 128.47
N GLN A 300 -31.26 27.56 128.40
CA GLN A 300 -30.62 28.12 129.59
C GLN A 300 -31.62 28.79 130.55
N GLU A 301 -32.57 29.57 130.03
CA GLU A 301 -33.63 30.17 130.85
C GLU A 301 -34.51 29.11 131.51
N PHE A 302 -34.87 28.07 130.78
CA PHE A 302 -35.59 26.92 131.33
C PHE A 302 -34.79 26.22 132.44
N MET A 303 -33.49 26.01 132.22
CA MET A 303 -32.60 25.41 133.23
C MET A 303 -32.45 26.29 134.47
N LYS A 304 -32.38 27.63 134.32
CA LYS A 304 -32.36 28.57 135.46
C LYS A 304 -33.66 28.50 136.27
N ARG A 305 -34.82 28.56 135.62
CA ARG A 305 -36.12 28.42 136.31
C ARG A 305 -36.25 27.10 137.05
N LYS A 306 -35.81 26.01 136.41
CA LYS A 306 -35.78 24.68 137.05
C LYS A 306 -34.83 24.65 138.26
N ALA A 307 -33.65 25.28 138.15
CA ALA A 307 -32.71 25.39 139.27
C ALA A 307 -33.29 26.21 140.43
N GLU A 308 -33.97 27.33 140.18
CA GLU A 308 -34.64 28.14 141.21
C GLU A 308 -35.78 27.36 141.90
N GLU A 309 -36.52 26.53 141.16
CA GLU A 309 -37.53 25.63 141.73
C GLU A 309 -36.90 24.50 142.56
N GLU A 310 -35.76 23.96 142.13
CA GLU A 310 -34.98 22.97 142.90
C GLU A 310 -34.40 23.58 144.18
N GLU A 311 -33.90 24.81 144.12
CA GLU A 311 -33.39 25.55 145.28
C GLU A 311 -34.49 25.84 146.30
N LYS A 312 -35.68 26.25 145.86
CA LYS A 312 -36.85 26.41 146.74
C LYS A 312 -37.22 25.09 147.43
N ARG A 313 -37.21 23.97 146.68
CA ARG A 313 -37.44 22.62 147.25
C ARG A 313 -36.34 22.18 148.22
N GLU A 314 -35.08 22.54 147.96
CA GLU A 314 -33.93 22.31 148.87
C GLU A 314 -34.10 23.08 150.18
N ILE A 315 -34.45 24.37 150.13
CA ILE A 315 -34.72 25.20 151.32
C ILE A 315 -35.87 24.64 152.15
N GLU A 316 -36.95 24.19 151.52
CA GLU A 316 -38.08 23.54 152.21
C GLU A 316 -37.66 22.21 152.88
N ARG A 317 -36.86 21.37 152.19
CA ARG A 317 -36.29 20.16 152.80
C ARG A 317 -35.38 20.46 153.99
N LEU A 318 -34.54 21.49 153.89
CA LEU A 318 -33.63 21.89 154.96
C LEU A 318 -34.40 22.41 156.18
N LYS A 319 -35.43 23.24 155.99
CA LYS A 319 -36.32 23.67 157.09
C LYS A 319 -36.95 22.48 157.80
N SER A 320 -37.51 21.53 157.05
CA SER A 320 -38.09 20.30 157.63
C SER A 320 -37.04 19.44 158.35
N LYS A 321 -35.80 19.35 157.86
CA LYS A 321 -34.70 18.68 158.57
C LYS A 321 -34.34 19.39 159.87
N THR A 322 -34.21 20.71 159.86
CA THR A 322 -33.89 21.49 161.08
C THR A 322 -34.98 21.40 162.15
N GLU A 323 -36.25 21.30 161.76
CA GLU A 323 -37.37 21.07 162.67
C GLU A 323 -37.31 19.67 163.30
N ARG A 324 -37.08 18.62 162.48
CA ARG A 324 -36.88 17.24 162.98
C ARG A 324 -35.65 17.12 163.88
N GLU A 325 -34.55 17.83 163.59
CA GLU A 325 -33.36 17.86 164.43
C GLU A 325 -33.59 18.55 165.78
N LYS A 326 -34.39 19.62 165.83
CA LYS A 326 -34.78 20.27 167.10
C LYS A 326 -35.64 19.35 167.97
N GLU A 327 -36.50 18.54 167.38
CA GLU A 327 -37.30 17.53 168.10
C GLU A 327 -36.43 16.37 168.61
N LEU A 328 -35.50 15.87 167.79
CA LEU A 328 -34.50 14.87 168.17
C LEU A 328 -33.55 15.36 169.28
N ALA A 329 -33.14 16.63 169.24
CA ALA A 329 -32.31 17.24 170.28
C ALA A 329 -33.05 17.31 171.64
N LYS A 330 -34.34 17.64 171.64
CA LYS A 330 -35.18 17.61 172.86
C LYS A 330 -35.35 16.20 173.41
N LEU A 331 -35.50 15.19 172.55
CA LEU A 331 -35.57 13.78 172.96
C LEU A 331 -34.25 13.25 173.51
N ARG A 332 -33.10 13.60 172.89
CA ARG A 332 -31.77 13.26 173.42
C ARG A 332 -31.49 13.93 174.76
N ALA A 333 -31.85 15.19 174.95
CA ALA A 333 -31.67 15.89 176.23
C ALA A 333 -32.50 15.26 177.38
N LYS A 334 -33.70 14.74 177.08
CA LYS A 334 -34.51 13.98 178.07
C LYS A 334 -33.90 12.63 178.40
N GLN A 335 -33.38 11.90 177.41
CA GLN A 335 -32.71 10.61 177.64
C GLN A 335 -31.40 10.79 178.45
N GLN A 336 -30.63 11.84 178.17
CA GLN A 336 -29.38 12.10 178.87
C GLN A 336 -29.60 12.49 180.34
N LYS A 337 -30.64 13.29 180.65
CA LYS A 337 -31.06 13.55 182.05
C LYS A 337 -31.46 12.28 182.81
N ALA A 338 -32.17 11.36 182.16
CA ALA A 338 -32.55 10.09 182.78
C ALA A 338 -31.31 9.19 183.03
N GLN A 339 -30.33 9.22 182.13
CA GLN A 339 -29.08 8.47 182.25
C GLN A 339 -28.16 9.05 183.34
N ASP A 340 -28.14 10.37 183.51
CA ASP A 340 -27.38 11.03 184.58
C ASP A 340 -28.01 10.77 185.98
N GLU A 341 -29.35 10.72 186.09
CA GLU A 341 -30.06 10.34 187.32
C GLU A 341 -29.84 8.86 187.70
N GLN A 342 -29.73 7.97 186.70
CA GLN A 342 -29.41 6.56 186.91
C GLN A 342 -27.96 6.40 187.39
N SER A 343 -27.03 7.14 186.76
CA SER A 343 -25.60 7.11 187.11
C SER A 343 -25.35 7.65 188.53
N SER A 344 -26.08 8.68 188.96
CA SER A 344 -26.02 9.19 190.35
C SER A 344 -26.53 8.19 191.40
N LYS A 345 -27.51 7.35 191.04
CA LYS A 345 -28.02 6.28 191.93
C LYS A 345 -27.04 5.10 192.00
N ASP A 346 -26.38 4.76 190.89
CA ASP A 346 -25.35 3.72 190.86
C ASP A 346 -24.08 4.13 191.63
N GLU A 347 -23.72 5.42 191.61
CA GLU A 347 -22.61 5.96 192.41
C GLU A 347 -22.90 5.92 193.92
N TYR A 348 -24.16 6.13 194.32
CA TYR A 348 -24.60 6.00 195.72
C TYR A 348 -24.63 4.55 196.20
N LEU A 349 -25.05 3.62 195.34
CA LEU A 349 -25.04 2.17 195.63
C LEU A 349 -23.61 1.61 195.74
N ALA A 350 -22.67 2.07 194.90
CA ALA A 350 -21.27 1.65 194.95
C ALA A 350 -20.57 2.06 196.27
N LYS A 351 -20.87 3.26 196.79
CA LYS A 351 -20.36 3.71 198.10
C LYS A 351 -20.91 2.88 199.27
N ARG A 352 -22.15 2.40 199.17
CA ARG A 352 -22.77 1.54 200.19
C ARG A 352 -22.17 0.13 200.23
N VAL A 353 -21.81 -0.42 199.06
CA VAL A 353 -21.17 -1.74 198.94
C VAL A 353 -19.72 -1.71 199.44
N GLN A 354 -18.97 -0.62 199.23
CA GLN A 354 -17.62 -0.47 199.81
C GLN A 354 -17.65 -0.40 201.34
N ASP A 355 -18.62 0.31 201.93
CA ASP A 355 -18.82 0.39 203.39
C ASP A 355 -19.25 -0.96 204.03
N GLU A 356 -20.01 -1.79 203.30
CA GLU A 356 -20.36 -3.14 203.75
C GLU A 356 -19.18 -4.12 203.64
N TYR A 357 -18.35 -3.98 202.60
CA TYR A 357 -17.13 -4.79 202.43
C TYR A 357 -16.09 -4.48 203.52
N GLU A 358 -15.91 -3.21 203.91
CA GLU A 358 -15.05 -2.84 205.05
C GLU A 358 -15.56 -3.40 206.39
N ARG A 359 -16.89 -3.42 206.62
CA ARG A 359 -17.47 -3.97 207.84
C ARG A 359 -17.30 -5.49 207.93
N GLN A 360 -17.48 -6.20 206.81
CA GLN A 360 -17.28 -7.65 206.76
C GLN A 360 -15.80 -8.04 206.88
N TRP A 361 -14.88 -7.21 206.37
CA TRP A 361 -13.43 -7.41 206.54
C TRP A 361 -12.99 -7.23 208.00
N ARG A 362 -13.48 -6.18 208.69
CA ARG A 362 -13.23 -5.97 210.13
C ARG A 362 -13.85 -7.05 211.04
N ALA A 363 -14.96 -7.68 210.62
CA ALA A 363 -15.56 -8.81 211.35
C ALA A 363 -14.77 -10.11 211.16
N LYS A 364 -14.23 -10.36 209.95
CA LYS A 364 -13.39 -11.52 209.64
C LYS A 364 -12.03 -11.49 210.36
N GLU A 365 -11.39 -10.33 210.48
CA GLU A 365 -10.16 -10.23 211.30
C GLU A 365 -10.40 -10.50 212.80
N LYS A 366 -11.52 -10.03 213.35
CA LYS A 366 -11.88 -10.30 214.76
C LYS A 366 -12.18 -11.77 215.03
N ALA A 367 -12.78 -12.48 214.07
CA ALA A 367 -13.04 -13.92 214.18
C ALA A 367 -11.72 -14.73 214.18
N VAL A 368 -10.76 -14.37 213.32
CA VAL A 368 -9.44 -15.04 213.25
C VAL A 368 -8.61 -14.86 214.52
N ILE A 369 -8.74 -13.72 215.23
CA ILE A 369 -8.09 -13.50 216.53
C ILE A 369 -8.76 -14.32 217.64
N LEU A 370 -10.07 -14.52 217.58
CA LEU A 370 -10.83 -15.34 218.54
C LEU A 370 -10.55 -16.84 218.36
N GLU A 371 -10.48 -17.31 217.12
CA GLU A 371 -10.21 -18.72 216.79
C GLU A 371 -8.76 -19.13 217.16
N LYS A 372 -7.80 -18.19 217.09
CA LYS A 372 -6.45 -18.42 217.64
C LYS A 372 -6.42 -18.49 219.17
N LYS A 373 -7.29 -17.77 219.87
CA LYS A 373 -7.39 -17.84 221.34
C LYS A 373 -8.14 -19.08 221.83
N GLU A 374 -9.09 -19.61 221.05
CA GLU A 374 -9.78 -20.87 221.38
C GLU A 374 -8.89 -22.09 221.13
N ASN A 375 -8.04 -22.07 220.10
CA ASN A 375 -7.02 -23.11 219.88
C ASN A 375 -5.91 -23.12 220.95
N GLU A 376 -5.70 -22.02 221.68
CA GLU A 376 -4.83 -21.99 222.88
C GLU A 376 -5.50 -22.59 224.13
N PHE A 377 -6.81 -22.87 224.11
CA PHE A 377 -7.54 -23.40 225.27
C PHE A 377 -7.87 -24.91 225.17
N GLU A 378 -8.02 -25.48 223.96
CA GLU A 378 -8.37 -26.90 223.80
C GLU A 378 -7.20 -27.90 223.84
N VAL A 379 -5.94 -27.45 223.79
CA VAL A 379 -4.78 -28.35 224.02
C VAL A 379 -4.45 -28.48 225.52
N ALA A 380 -5.18 -27.79 226.40
CA ALA A 380 -4.98 -27.86 227.85
C ALA A 380 -5.75 -28.99 228.58
N SER A 381 -6.53 -29.84 227.91
CA SER A 381 -7.12 -31.00 228.60
C SER A 381 -7.42 -32.20 227.70
N GLY A 382 -6.44 -33.11 227.60
CA GLY A 382 -6.66 -34.42 226.95
C GLY A 382 -5.52 -35.44 226.84
N THR A 383 -4.53 -35.49 227.76
CA THR A 383 -3.58 -36.61 228.08
C THR A 383 -2.74 -36.13 229.29
N SER A 384 -2.58 -36.81 230.44
CA SER A 384 -2.48 -38.25 230.77
C SER A 384 -1.48 -39.03 229.92
#